data_AF-A0A9N8YPI7-F1
#
_entry.id   AF-A0A9N8YPI7-F1
#
_cell.length_a   1.000
_cell.length_b   1.000
_cell.length_c   1.000
_cell.angle_alpha   90.00
_cell.angle_beta   90.00
_cell.angle_gamma   90.00
#
_symmetry.space_group_name_H-M   'P 1'
#
loop_
_entity.id
_entity.type
_entity.pdbx_description
1 polymer ?
#
loop_
_entity_poly.entity_id
_entity_poly.type
_entity_poly.pdbx_seq_one_letter_code
_entity_poly.pdbx_strand_id
1 'polypeptide(L)'
;MQHYSSVNNDYILFTPQPSLRRVINRHSKDSLLRIVKKWLEIPQLIPKYQSSSEENNEYQQTRLWQIYEKLSGGKKKIVDKIYFDDWWKALKLCWDNGIVIKEIFRSTLSKHLSLFFVNHLYIEVYDKNWWLRISIHDSTSQNSLPINTNIIYLIYFTNSEHLLCSNVKREHKEFILQSLLKTFACQQVEECELKGKYVNSLEQLLLHQKSQGIYSQYRLNQVDNSPLEHISKRSNTDAQLKSKDNAVDDNFGPNEQPSLDVVEIKLDMPFNTSDDNQPEETPISTTIVFKGSNVIEGIKKMVTSGYAVSPLPKFLVELHSNSKNYIEVVQQED
;
A
#
# COMPACT_ATOMS: atom_id res chain seq x y z
N MET A 1 31.40 19.55 3.94
CA MET A 1 30.32 18.55 3.82
C MET A 1 30.69 17.37 4.71
N GLN A 2 29.95 17.11 5.79
CA GLN A 2 30.12 15.89 6.56
C GLN A 2 29.48 14.74 5.77
N HIS A 3 30.27 13.73 5.41
CA HIS A 3 29.74 12.52 4.79
C HIS A 3 29.14 11.62 5.87
N TYR A 4 27.82 11.40 5.85
CA TYR A 4 27.19 10.42 6.73
C TYR A 4 27.38 9.01 6.15
N SER A 5 27.88 8.08 6.96
CA SER A 5 28.12 6.69 6.55
C SER A 5 26.81 5.90 6.50
N SER A 6 26.73 4.96 5.54
CA SER A 6 25.70 3.92 5.52
C SER A 6 26.04 2.87 6.57
N VAL A 7 25.05 2.44 7.36
CA VAL A 7 25.26 1.41 8.40
C VAL A 7 25.25 0.02 7.75
N ASN A 8 26.37 -0.71 7.84
CA ASN A 8 26.45 -2.10 7.39
C ASN A 8 25.69 -3.04 8.35
N ASN A 9 25.19 -4.17 7.81
CA ASN A 9 24.44 -5.17 8.59
C ASN A 9 25.25 -5.79 9.75
N ASP A 10 26.58 -5.72 9.70
CA ASP A 10 27.50 -6.40 10.62
C ASP A 10 27.54 -5.77 12.03
N TYR A 11 26.98 -4.58 12.21
CA TYR A 11 27.15 -3.79 13.46
C TYR A 11 25.89 -3.70 14.33
N ILE A 12 24.85 -4.47 14.04
CA ILE A 12 23.62 -4.41 14.83
C ILE A 12 23.70 -5.42 15.98
N LEU A 13 24.24 -4.98 17.12
CA LEU A 13 24.05 -5.66 18.40
C LEU A 13 22.55 -5.64 18.73
N PHE A 14 21.89 -6.79 18.58
CA PHE A 14 20.50 -6.99 19.01
C PHE A 14 20.45 -6.94 20.54
N THR A 15 20.29 -5.74 21.10
CA THR A 15 19.86 -5.63 22.49
C THR A 15 18.40 -6.08 22.57
N PRO A 16 18.02 -6.92 23.55
CA PRO A 16 16.66 -7.42 23.69
C PRO A 16 15.70 -6.26 23.97
N GLN A 17 15.11 -5.73 22.91
CA GLN A 17 14.22 -4.58 22.96
C GLN A 17 12.75 -5.06 22.93
N PRO A 18 11.87 -4.51 23.78
CA PRO A 18 10.44 -4.84 23.76
C PRO A 18 9.74 -4.58 22.41
N SER A 19 10.32 -3.72 21.55
CA SER A 19 9.88 -3.46 20.17
C SER A 19 10.27 -4.58 19.20
N LEU A 20 11.47 -5.17 19.32
CA LEU A 20 11.92 -6.30 18.51
C LEU A 20 11.12 -7.58 18.82
N ARG A 21 10.89 -7.86 20.11
CA ARG A 21 10.00 -8.94 20.55
C ARG A 21 8.56 -8.76 20.03
N ARG A 22 8.14 -7.50 19.82
CA ARG A 22 6.87 -7.16 19.17
C ARG A 22 6.88 -7.38 17.67
N VAL A 23 8.01 -7.32 16.97
CA VAL A 23 8.11 -7.57 15.52
C VAL A 23 8.16 -9.07 15.22
N ILE A 24 8.98 -9.81 15.96
CA ILE A 24 9.19 -11.25 15.77
C ILE A 24 7.87 -12.00 15.87
N ASN A 25 7.10 -11.79 16.93
CA ASN A 25 5.93 -12.62 17.17
C ASN A 25 4.73 -12.38 16.19
N ARG A 26 4.87 -11.53 15.14
CA ARG A 26 3.81 -11.24 14.15
C ARG A 26 3.89 -12.04 12.86
N HIS A 27 5.01 -12.69 12.64
CA HIS A 27 5.17 -13.66 11.58
C HIS A 27 4.40 -14.93 11.94
N SER A 28 3.84 -15.63 10.94
CA SER A 28 3.38 -17.00 11.17
C SER A 28 4.54 -17.83 11.69
N LYS A 29 4.25 -18.92 12.42
CA LYS A 29 5.29 -19.87 12.82
C LYS A 29 6.16 -20.23 11.61
N ASP A 30 5.54 -20.51 10.47
CA ASP A 30 6.23 -20.85 9.23
C ASP A 30 7.03 -19.68 8.62
N SER A 31 6.58 -18.44 8.80
CA SER A 31 7.32 -17.26 8.35
C SER A 31 8.50 -16.95 9.27
N LEU A 32 8.36 -17.15 10.58
CA LEU A 32 9.47 -17.06 11.53
C LEU A 32 10.49 -18.14 11.26
N LEU A 33 10.03 -19.37 11.06
CA LEU A 33 10.85 -20.50 10.66
C LEU A 33 11.56 -20.20 9.34
N ARG A 34 10.89 -19.60 8.35
CA ARG A 34 11.55 -19.13 7.11
C ARG A 34 12.60 -18.04 7.34
N ILE A 35 12.33 -17.07 8.21
CA ILE A 35 13.28 -15.99 8.56
C ILE A 35 14.50 -16.57 9.28
N VAL A 36 14.28 -17.43 10.27
CA VAL A 36 15.35 -18.12 11.02
C VAL A 36 16.18 -18.98 10.08
N LYS A 37 15.56 -19.70 9.14
CA LYS A 37 16.27 -20.47 8.12
C LYS A 37 17.14 -19.55 7.24
N LYS A 38 16.58 -18.45 6.71
CA LYS A 38 17.34 -17.45 5.94
C LYS A 38 18.48 -16.83 6.76
N TRP A 39 18.31 -16.62 8.06
CA TRP A 39 19.36 -16.10 8.94
C TRP A 39 20.48 -17.13 9.17
N LEU A 40 20.15 -18.41 9.34
CA LEU A 40 21.12 -19.49 9.50
C LEU A 40 21.90 -19.78 8.20
N GLU A 41 21.33 -19.47 7.04
CA GLU A 41 22.00 -19.53 5.73
C GLU A 41 23.05 -18.41 5.54
N ILE A 42 23.00 -17.33 6.35
CA ILE A 42 23.98 -16.24 6.32
C ILE A 42 25.08 -16.55 7.34
N PRO A 43 26.32 -16.89 6.93
CA PRO A 43 27.38 -17.36 7.84
C PRO A 43 27.72 -16.39 8.97
N GLN A 44 27.48 -15.10 8.75
CA GLN A 44 27.77 -14.01 9.69
C GLN A 44 26.73 -13.88 10.81
N LEU A 45 25.53 -14.45 10.63
CA LEU A 45 24.41 -14.33 11.58
C LEU A 45 24.20 -15.60 12.43
N ILE A 46 25.00 -16.65 12.19
CA ILE A 46 24.95 -17.89 12.98
C ILE A 46 25.40 -17.58 14.42
N PRO A 47 24.58 -17.87 15.45
CA PRO A 47 24.97 -17.66 16.84
C PRO A 47 26.23 -18.48 17.17
N LYS A 48 27.35 -17.79 17.43
CA LYS A 48 28.59 -18.44 17.87
C LYS A 48 28.43 -18.82 19.35
N TYR A 49 28.17 -20.09 19.62
CA TYR A 49 28.21 -20.60 20.99
C TYR A 49 29.67 -20.67 21.47
N GLN A 50 29.92 -20.24 22.70
CA GLN A 50 31.22 -20.41 23.38
C GLN A 50 31.47 -21.88 23.79
N SER A 51 31.24 -22.83 22.89
CA SER A 51 31.63 -24.23 23.11
C SER A 51 32.98 -24.46 22.45
N SER A 52 33.97 -24.83 23.27
CA SER A 52 35.39 -25.00 22.97
C SER A 52 35.73 -26.21 22.08
N SER A 53 34.84 -26.61 21.18
CA SER A 53 35.08 -27.71 20.26
C SER A 53 34.57 -27.33 18.87
N GLU A 54 35.46 -27.47 17.88
CA GLU A 54 35.20 -27.31 16.44
C GLU A 54 34.26 -28.41 15.90
N GLU A 55 33.15 -28.67 16.58
CA GLU A 55 32.14 -29.60 16.10
C GLU A 55 31.27 -28.91 15.04
N ASN A 56 31.41 -29.42 13.81
CA ASN A 56 30.65 -29.18 12.58
C ASN A 56 29.44 -28.22 12.72
N ASN A 57 29.58 -27.02 12.16
CA ASN A 57 28.55 -26.00 12.01
C ASN A 57 27.18 -26.56 11.54
N GLU A 58 27.19 -27.58 10.68
CA GLU A 58 25.99 -28.23 10.14
C GLU A 58 25.15 -28.96 11.21
N TYR A 59 25.82 -29.61 12.18
CA TYR A 59 25.15 -30.29 13.29
C TYR A 59 24.51 -29.29 14.26
N GLN A 60 25.16 -28.14 14.49
CA GLN A 60 24.64 -27.07 15.34
C GLN A 60 23.41 -26.38 14.74
N GLN A 61 23.41 -26.12 13.42
CA GLN A 61 22.26 -25.57 12.70
C GLN A 61 21.04 -26.50 12.79
N THR A 62 21.25 -27.81 12.60
CA THR A 62 20.20 -28.82 12.65
C THR A 62 19.56 -28.91 14.05
N ARG A 63 20.37 -28.83 15.11
CA ARG A 63 19.91 -28.89 16.50
C ARG A 63 19.11 -27.65 16.92
N LEU A 64 19.54 -26.45 16.50
CA LEU A 64 18.82 -25.20 16.77
C LEU A 64 17.45 -25.18 16.10
N TRP A 65 17.35 -25.67 14.87
CA TRP A 65 16.10 -25.78 14.13
C TRP A 65 15.04 -26.63 14.85
N GLN A 66 15.45 -27.79 15.38
CA GLN A 66 14.57 -28.71 16.10
C GLN A 66 14.00 -28.13 17.42
N ILE A 67 14.67 -27.13 18.01
CA ILE A 67 14.20 -26.45 19.23
C ILE A 67 13.09 -25.43 18.89
N TYR A 68 13.24 -24.68 17.81
CA TYR A 68 12.24 -23.70 17.36
C TYR A 68 10.96 -24.37 16.84
N GLU A 69 11.05 -25.56 16.27
CA GLU A 69 9.91 -26.33 15.78
C GLU A 69 8.97 -26.81 16.91
N LYS A 70 9.51 -27.05 18.13
CA LYS A 70 8.77 -27.65 19.27
C LYS A 70 8.00 -26.65 20.15
N LEU A 71 8.12 -25.34 19.95
CA LEU A 71 7.39 -24.33 20.74
C LEU A 71 5.92 -24.21 20.27
N SER A 72 4.98 -24.69 21.10
CA SER A 72 3.54 -24.73 20.84
C SER A 72 2.76 -23.95 21.91
N GLY A 73 2.15 -22.81 21.54
CA GLY A 73 1.17 -22.09 22.36
C GLY A 73 1.24 -20.55 22.31
N GLY A 74 0.42 -19.91 21.46
CA GLY A 74 -0.03 -18.51 21.69
C GLY A 74 0.48 -17.38 20.79
N LYS A 75 0.33 -17.49 19.47
CA LYS A 75 0.60 -16.50 18.38
C LYS A 75 -0.16 -15.14 18.46
N LYS A 76 -1.13 -14.99 19.36
CA LYS A 76 -2.27 -14.06 19.15
C LYS A 76 -2.05 -12.58 19.54
N LYS A 77 -1.23 -12.24 20.55
CA LYS A 77 -1.05 -10.83 21.00
C LYS A 77 -0.02 -10.02 20.24
N ILE A 78 0.68 -10.64 19.29
CA ILE A 78 1.75 -9.96 18.59
C ILE A 78 1.39 -9.73 17.12
N VAL A 79 0.69 -10.66 16.47
CA VAL A 79 0.12 -10.53 15.12
C VAL A 79 -0.67 -9.22 14.88
N ASP A 80 -1.41 -8.69 15.86
CA ASP A 80 -2.33 -7.54 15.66
C ASP A 80 -1.68 -6.14 15.60
N LYS A 81 -0.35 -6.03 15.48
CA LYS A 81 0.32 -4.71 15.39
C LYS A 81 1.33 -4.57 14.22
N ILE A 82 1.51 -5.61 13.36
CA ILE A 82 2.29 -5.59 12.06
C ILE A 82 1.37 -5.40 10.87
N TYR A 83 0.06 -5.41 11.06
CA TYR A 83 -0.76 -4.73 10.08
C TYR A 83 -0.36 -3.25 10.13
N PHE A 84 0.10 -2.75 8.99
CA PHE A 84 0.33 -1.34 8.76
C PHE A 84 -1.01 -0.63 8.98
N ASP A 85 -1.23 -0.16 10.20
CA ASP A 85 -2.23 0.88 10.49
C ASP A 85 -1.67 2.27 10.08
N ASP A 86 -0.55 2.27 9.36
CA ASP A 86 -0.05 3.45 8.68
C ASP A 86 -0.87 3.66 7.42
N TRP A 87 -1.39 4.87 7.30
CA TRP A 87 -1.98 5.34 6.06
C TRP A 87 -0.89 5.39 5.00
N TRP A 88 -1.14 4.69 3.91
CA TRP A 88 -0.34 4.79 2.71
C TRP A 88 -0.82 5.98 1.91
N LYS A 89 0.13 6.72 1.35
CA LYS A 89 -0.12 7.77 0.37
C LYS A 89 0.48 7.35 -0.95
N ALA A 90 -0.30 7.48 -2.02
CA ALA A 90 0.18 7.22 -3.36
C ALA A 90 1.00 8.40 -3.88
N LEU A 91 2.13 8.10 -4.50
CA LEU A 91 2.97 9.04 -5.22
C LEU A 91 3.09 8.58 -6.68
N LYS A 92 3.20 9.55 -7.59
CA LYS A 92 3.41 9.32 -9.02
C LYS A 92 4.77 9.86 -9.46
N LEU A 93 5.51 9.05 -10.18
CA LEU A 93 6.81 9.36 -10.77
C LEU A 93 6.59 9.82 -12.22
N CYS A 94 6.96 11.05 -12.54
CA CYS A 94 6.76 11.61 -13.89
C CYS A 94 8.07 11.53 -14.70
N TRP A 95 8.07 10.79 -15.81
CA TRP A 95 9.19 10.67 -16.76
C TRP A 95 8.81 11.18 -18.15
N ASP A 96 9.77 11.76 -18.86
CA ASP A 96 9.60 12.15 -20.27
C ASP A 96 9.79 10.99 -21.25
N ASN A 97 10.77 10.12 -20.96
CA ASN A 97 11.28 9.13 -21.91
C ASN A 97 10.95 7.68 -21.51
N GLY A 98 9.86 7.49 -20.76
CA GLY A 98 9.44 6.19 -20.25
C GLY A 98 10.17 5.73 -18.99
N ILE A 99 9.79 4.55 -18.50
CA ILE A 99 10.25 4.00 -17.22
C ILE A 99 11.65 3.42 -17.39
N VAL A 100 12.64 4.00 -16.71
CA VAL A 100 14.02 3.50 -16.69
C VAL A 100 14.45 3.19 -15.26
N ILE A 101 14.36 1.92 -14.86
CA ILE A 101 14.86 1.45 -13.57
C ILE A 101 16.25 0.85 -13.80
N LYS A 102 17.25 1.38 -13.09
CA LYS A 102 18.63 0.87 -13.16
C LYS A 102 18.84 -0.21 -12.08
N GLU A 103 19.60 -1.26 -12.40
CA GLU A 103 20.01 -2.29 -11.42
C GLU A 103 20.77 -1.70 -10.21
N ILE A 104 21.36 -0.52 -10.38
CA ILE A 104 22.13 0.24 -9.38
C ILE A 104 21.19 1.03 -8.44
N PHE A 105 19.89 0.74 -8.42
CA PHE A 105 18.89 1.46 -7.63
C PHE A 105 19.27 1.53 -6.14
N ARG A 106 19.63 0.41 -5.52
CA ARG A 106 19.91 0.32 -4.08
C ARG A 106 21.06 1.23 -3.66
N SER A 107 22.18 1.15 -4.36
CA SER A 107 23.37 1.96 -4.07
C SER A 107 23.12 3.43 -4.39
N THR A 108 22.35 3.73 -5.43
CA THR A 108 22.00 5.11 -5.80
C THR A 108 21.13 5.75 -4.72
N LEU A 109 20.06 5.08 -4.29
CA LEU A 109 19.17 5.60 -3.25
C LEU A 109 19.90 5.80 -1.92
N SER A 110 20.67 4.79 -1.49
CA SER A 110 21.44 4.89 -0.25
C SER A 110 22.47 6.03 -0.32
N LYS A 111 23.18 6.19 -1.44
CA LYS A 111 24.15 7.27 -1.63
C LYS A 111 23.52 8.66 -1.51
N HIS A 112 22.34 8.88 -2.10
CA HIS A 112 21.64 10.17 -2.01
C HIS A 112 21.11 10.43 -0.61
N LEU A 113 20.53 9.43 0.05
CA LEU A 113 20.06 9.56 1.44
C LEU A 113 21.22 9.83 2.41
N SER A 114 22.39 9.22 2.19
CA SER A 114 23.60 9.40 2.99
C SER A 114 24.23 10.80 2.88
N LEU A 115 23.77 11.64 1.96
CA LEU A 115 24.17 13.05 1.94
C LEU A 115 23.52 13.86 3.07
N PHE A 116 22.35 13.42 3.53
CA PHE A 116 21.52 14.15 4.48
C PHE A 116 21.44 13.45 5.84
N PHE A 117 21.39 12.11 5.85
CA PHE A 117 21.16 11.32 7.05
C PHE A 117 22.06 10.10 7.15
N VAL A 118 22.39 9.70 8.39
CA VAL A 118 22.78 8.31 8.66
C VAL A 118 21.54 7.45 8.46
N ASN A 119 21.59 6.55 7.48
CA ASN A 119 20.45 5.74 7.09
C ASN A 119 20.81 4.25 6.96
N HIS A 120 19.80 3.42 7.18
CA HIS A 120 19.80 2.01 6.82
C HIS A 120 18.70 1.77 5.79
N LEU A 121 19.09 1.23 4.62
CA LEU A 121 18.18 0.92 3.53
C LEU A 121 18.12 -0.59 3.34
N TYR A 122 16.93 -1.14 3.52
CA TYR A 122 16.60 -2.52 3.19
C TYR A 122 15.61 -2.55 2.03
N ILE A 123 15.85 -3.44 1.07
CA ILE A 123 15.00 -3.63 -0.10
C ILE A 123 14.77 -5.13 -0.27
N GLU A 124 13.51 -5.54 -0.40
CA GLU A 124 13.09 -6.90 -0.73
C GLU A 124 12.12 -6.85 -1.91
N VAL A 125 12.19 -7.83 -2.82
CA VAL A 125 11.19 -7.99 -3.87
C VAL A 125 10.15 -8.99 -3.39
N TYR A 126 8.88 -8.58 -3.36
CA TYR A 126 7.76 -9.42 -2.97
C TYR A 126 6.59 -9.20 -3.93
N ASP A 127 6.10 -10.31 -4.51
CA ASP A 127 5.06 -10.33 -5.52
C ASP A 127 5.30 -9.33 -6.66
N LYS A 128 6.52 -9.38 -7.23
CA LYS A 128 7.05 -8.47 -8.26
C LYS A 128 7.26 -7.02 -7.78
N ASN A 129 6.60 -6.57 -6.73
CA ASN A 129 6.75 -5.23 -6.17
C ASN A 129 8.02 -5.10 -5.32
N TRP A 130 8.63 -3.92 -5.32
CA TRP A 130 9.80 -3.63 -4.49
C TRP A 130 9.34 -3.02 -3.18
N TRP A 131 9.72 -3.66 -2.07
CA TRP A 131 9.43 -3.21 -0.72
C TRP A 131 10.70 -2.64 -0.11
N LEU A 132 10.64 -1.36 0.21
CA LEU A 132 11.76 -0.63 0.78
C LEU A 132 11.44 -0.25 2.21
N ARG A 133 12.42 -0.42 3.08
CA ARG A 133 12.41 0.10 4.43
C ARG A 133 13.62 1.01 4.59
N ILE A 134 13.34 2.30 4.77
CA ILE A 134 14.34 3.34 5.03
C ILE A 134 14.28 3.66 6.51
N SER A 135 15.42 3.62 7.19
CA SER A 135 15.52 3.91 8.61
C SER A 135 16.48 5.07 8.81
N ILE A 136 15.99 6.18 9.37
CA ILE A 136 16.78 7.41 9.59
C ILE A 136 17.24 7.48 11.05
N HIS A 137 18.53 7.70 11.26
CA HIS A 137 19.11 7.91 12.59
C HIS A 137 19.37 9.40 12.81
N ASP A 138 18.52 10.04 13.62
CA ASP A 138 18.74 11.41 14.09
C ASP A 138 19.84 11.37 15.17
N SER A 139 21.08 11.63 14.76
CA SER A 139 22.31 12.06 15.48
C SER A 139 22.63 11.69 16.96
N THR A 140 21.80 10.99 17.74
CA THR A 140 22.04 10.83 19.20
C THR A 140 23.01 9.68 19.53
N SER A 141 23.38 8.84 18.57
CA SER A 141 24.55 7.93 18.57
C SER A 141 24.40 6.95 17.40
N GLN A 142 25.49 6.67 16.66
CA GLN A 142 25.50 5.71 15.53
C GLN A 142 25.05 4.28 15.95
N ASN A 143 25.15 3.96 17.24
CA ASN A 143 24.76 2.67 17.81
C ASN A 143 23.36 2.68 18.44
N SER A 144 22.62 3.80 18.41
CA SER A 144 21.24 3.82 18.90
C SER A 144 20.26 3.40 17.80
N LEU A 145 19.29 2.58 18.19
CA LEU A 145 18.23 2.15 17.29
C LEU A 145 17.39 3.35 16.86
N PRO A 146 17.03 3.43 15.58
CA PRO A 146 16.20 4.51 15.08
C PRO A 146 14.80 4.41 15.68
N ILE A 147 14.23 5.55 16.04
CA ILE A 147 12.87 5.62 16.58
C ILE A 147 11.90 5.17 15.48
N ASN A 148 10.81 4.47 15.84
CA ASN A 148 9.86 3.95 14.86
C ASN A 148 9.29 5.03 13.91
N THR A 149 9.16 6.27 14.38
CA THR A 149 8.70 7.42 13.58
C THR A 149 9.68 7.86 12.49
N ASN A 150 10.93 7.37 12.54
CA ASN A 150 11.97 7.60 11.54
C ASN A 150 12.12 6.42 10.56
N ILE A 151 11.23 5.43 10.65
CA ILE A 151 11.17 4.32 9.70
C ILE A 151 10.11 4.65 8.66
N ILE A 152 10.53 4.69 7.41
CA ILE A 152 9.70 4.99 6.25
C ILE A 152 9.65 3.73 5.40
N TYR A 153 8.45 3.39 4.93
CA TYR A 153 8.22 2.28 4.03
C TYR A 153 7.79 2.80 2.68
N LEU A 154 8.36 2.23 1.63
CA LEU A 154 7.96 2.49 0.26
C LEU A 154 7.64 1.18 -0.43
N ILE A 155 6.62 1.18 -1.27
CA ILE A 155 6.28 0.07 -2.14
C ILE A 155 6.30 0.63 -3.56
N TYR A 156 7.24 0.17 -4.36
CA TYR A 156 7.30 0.53 -5.77
C TYR A 156 6.68 -0.59 -6.61
N PHE A 157 5.64 -0.25 -7.37
CA PHE A 157 4.98 -1.18 -8.27
C PHE A 157 5.77 -1.26 -9.57
N THR A 158 6.40 -2.41 -9.81
CA THR A 158 7.29 -2.58 -10.97
C THR A 158 6.55 -2.36 -12.28
N ASN A 159 7.24 -1.71 -13.24
CA ASN A 159 6.69 -1.33 -14.54
C ASN A 159 5.51 -0.36 -14.46
N SER A 160 5.38 0.37 -13.35
CA SER A 160 4.42 1.46 -13.22
C SER A 160 5.11 2.77 -12.82
N GLU A 161 4.36 3.85 -12.97
CA GLU A 161 4.71 5.18 -12.47
C GLU A 161 4.31 5.43 -11.02
N HIS A 162 3.71 4.44 -10.36
CA HIS A 162 3.14 4.63 -9.05
C HIS A 162 3.99 3.96 -7.97
N LEU A 163 4.04 4.60 -6.81
CA LEU A 163 4.59 4.01 -5.58
C LEU A 163 3.72 4.41 -4.39
N LEU A 164 3.68 3.55 -3.38
CA LEU A 164 3.07 3.88 -2.10
C LEU A 164 4.15 4.28 -1.11
N CYS A 165 3.85 5.29 -0.30
CA CYS A 165 4.70 5.78 0.75
C CYS A 165 3.93 5.75 2.07
N SER A 166 4.56 5.24 3.13
CA SER A 166 4.02 5.37 4.48
C SER A 166 4.08 6.83 4.93
N ASN A 167 3.56 7.13 6.12
CA ASN A 167 3.70 8.46 6.69
C ASN A 167 5.18 8.84 6.83
N VAL A 168 5.53 10.06 6.42
CA VAL A 168 6.89 10.61 6.49
C VAL A 168 6.84 11.87 7.32
N LYS A 169 7.76 12.01 8.29
CA LYS A 169 7.89 13.25 9.04
C LYS A 169 8.15 14.42 8.10
N ARG A 170 7.54 15.57 8.39
CA ARG A 170 7.68 16.80 7.60
C ARG A 170 9.14 17.18 7.35
N GLU A 171 9.99 17.02 8.36
CA GLU A 171 11.43 17.33 8.29
C GLU A 171 12.23 16.44 7.34
N HIS A 172 11.81 15.21 7.10
CA HIS A 172 12.50 14.28 6.19
C HIS A 172 11.91 14.28 4.77
N LYS A 173 10.65 14.73 4.63
CA LYS A 173 9.84 14.57 3.42
C LYS A 173 10.53 15.04 2.15
N GLU A 174 11.03 16.29 2.15
CA GLU A 174 11.67 16.87 0.97
C GLU A 174 12.94 16.12 0.57
N PHE A 175 13.76 15.71 1.55
CA PHE A 175 14.99 14.95 1.30
C PHE A 175 14.70 13.55 0.72
N ILE A 176 13.64 12.89 1.20
CA ILE A 176 13.21 11.60 0.65
C ILE A 176 12.73 11.77 -0.79
N LEU A 177 11.85 12.75 -1.06
CA LEU A 177 11.33 13.00 -2.41
C LEU A 177 12.46 13.36 -3.38
N GLN A 178 13.41 14.20 -2.98
CA GLN A 178 14.58 14.53 -3.79
C GLN A 178 15.46 13.30 -4.06
N SER A 179 15.67 12.45 -3.05
CA SER A 179 16.45 11.21 -3.21
C SER A 179 15.75 10.24 -4.17
N LEU A 180 14.42 10.14 -4.12
CA LEU A 180 13.64 9.34 -5.06
C LEU A 180 13.73 9.90 -6.47
N LEU A 181 13.58 11.21 -6.64
CA LEU A 181 13.70 11.90 -7.93
C LEU A 181 15.04 11.58 -8.61
N LYS A 182 16.14 11.71 -7.87
CA LYS A 182 17.49 11.39 -8.40
C LYS A 182 17.69 9.90 -8.65
N THR A 183 17.11 9.03 -7.82
CA THR A 183 17.27 7.57 -7.95
C THR A 183 16.51 7.02 -9.14
N PHE A 184 15.25 7.45 -9.32
CA PHE A 184 14.41 7.04 -10.44
C PHE A 184 14.69 7.82 -11.73
N ALA A 185 15.57 8.84 -11.67
CA ALA A 185 15.84 9.76 -12.77
C ALA A 185 14.55 10.32 -13.39
N CYS A 186 13.53 10.57 -12.56
CA CYS A 186 12.29 11.19 -12.96
C CYS A 186 12.42 12.73 -12.84
N GLN A 187 11.54 13.46 -13.52
CA GLN A 187 11.54 14.92 -13.45
C GLN A 187 10.89 15.43 -12.18
N GLN A 188 9.79 14.77 -11.80
CA GLN A 188 8.94 15.18 -10.72
C GLN A 188 8.39 13.95 -10.00
N VAL A 189 8.13 14.12 -8.71
CA VAL A 189 7.38 13.17 -7.88
C VAL A 189 6.15 13.91 -7.39
N GLU A 190 4.98 13.49 -7.85
CA GLU A 190 3.69 14.09 -7.50
C GLU A 190 3.02 13.30 -6.38
N GLU A 191 2.38 14.02 -5.46
CA GLU A 191 1.56 13.38 -4.44
C GLU A 191 0.15 13.20 -4.97
N CYS A 192 -0.29 11.95 -5.12
CA CYS A 192 -1.65 11.68 -5.55
C CYS A 192 -2.63 12.01 -4.42
N GLU A 193 -3.87 12.34 -4.79
CA GLU A 193 -5.00 12.52 -3.87
C GLU A 193 -5.57 11.16 -3.39
N LEU A 194 -4.76 10.11 -3.42
CA LEU A 194 -5.12 8.76 -2.99
C LEU A 194 -4.31 8.35 -1.75
N LYS A 195 -5.03 7.92 -0.73
CA LYS A 195 -4.56 7.43 0.55
C LYS A 195 -5.50 6.35 1.10
N GLY A 196 -4.95 5.40 1.84
CA GLY A 196 -5.75 4.34 2.44
C GLY A 196 -4.91 3.39 3.27
N LYS A 197 -5.58 2.45 3.93
CA LYS A 197 -4.91 1.47 4.79
C LYS A 197 -4.44 0.22 4.03
N TYR A 198 -5.19 -0.18 3.01
CA TYR A 198 -5.00 -1.45 2.34
C TYR A 198 -4.17 -1.30 1.06
N VAL A 199 -2.92 -1.76 1.10
CA VAL A 199 -1.98 -1.73 -0.04
C VAL A 199 -2.59 -2.35 -1.30
N ASN A 200 -3.18 -3.55 -1.20
CA ASN A 200 -3.75 -4.24 -2.36
C ASN A 200 -4.90 -3.46 -2.98
N SER A 201 -5.75 -2.81 -2.16
CA SER A 201 -6.84 -1.98 -2.67
C SER A 201 -6.32 -0.73 -3.36
N LEU A 202 -5.29 -0.10 -2.80
CA LEU A 202 -4.64 1.07 -3.41
C LEU A 202 -3.93 0.70 -4.71
N GLU A 203 -3.26 -0.45 -4.76
CA GLU A 203 -2.66 -0.99 -5.98
C GLU A 203 -3.72 -1.18 -7.07
N GLN A 204 -4.87 -1.79 -6.73
CA GLN A 204 -5.97 -1.96 -7.67
C GLN A 204 -6.55 -0.62 -8.15
N LEU A 205 -6.70 0.36 -7.27
CA LEU A 205 -7.18 1.70 -7.65
C LEU A 205 -6.20 2.38 -8.60
N LEU A 206 -4.90 2.34 -8.29
CA LEU A 206 -3.86 2.99 -9.10
C LEU A 206 -3.61 2.30 -10.45
N LEU A 207 -3.42 0.98 -10.45
CA LEU A 207 -2.95 0.24 -11.63
C LEU A 207 -4.08 -0.18 -12.57
N HIS A 208 -5.30 -0.27 -12.05
CA HIS A 208 -6.43 -0.84 -12.79
C HIS A 208 -7.59 0.13 -12.97
N GLN A 209 -7.37 1.42 -12.75
CA GLN A 209 -8.34 2.51 -12.81
C GLN A 209 -9.38 2.35 -13.94
N LYS A 210 -8.91 2.14 -15.18
CA LYS A 210 -9.76 2.04 -16.39
C LYS A 210 -10.55 0.73 -16.52
N SER A 211 -10.26 -0.24 -15.67
CA SER A 211 -10.83 -1.59 -15.69
C SER A 211 -11.58 -1.92 -14.39
N GLN A 212 -11.90 -0.91 -13.58
CA GLN A 212 -12.74 -1.06 -12.40
C GLN A 212 -14.23 -0.97 -12.78
N GLY A 213 -15.12 -1.16 -11.80
CA GLY A 213 -16.55 -1.08 -12.01
C GLY A 213 -17.08 -2.20 -12.91
N ILE A 214 -17.91 -1.83 -13.88
CA ILE A 214 -18.48 -2.74 -14.90
C ILE A 214 -17.37 -3.50 -15.64
N TYR A 215 -16.24 -2.84 -15.88
CA TYR A 215 -15.14 -3.43 -16.66
C TYR A 215 -14.28 -4.43 -15.87
N SER A 216 -14.55 -4.60 -14.57
CA SER A 216 -13.82 -5.53 -13.71
C SER A 216 -13.87 -6.98 -14.19
N GLN A 217 -14.97 -7.38 -14.83
CA GLN A 217 -15.15 -8.71 -15.40
C GLN A 217 -14.14 -9.03 -16.52
N TYR A 218 -13.74 -8.02 -17.31
CA TYR A 218 -12.73 -8.21 -18.36
C TYR A 218 -11.35 -8.39 -17.75
N ARG A 219 -10.98 -7.57 -16.75
CA ARG A 219 -9.71 -7.71 -16.03
C ARG A 219 -9.57 -9.09 -15.37
N LEU A 220 -10.67 -9.60 -14.84
CA LEU A 220 -10.72 -10.88 -14.14
C LEU A 220 -10.94 -12.08 -15.09
N ASN A 221 -10.93 -11.86 -16.41
CA ASN A 221 -11.14 -12.88 -17.44
C ASN A 221 -12.43 -13.70 -17.21
N GLN A 222 -13.53 -13.02 -16.85
CA GLN A 222 -14.83 -13.64 -16.57
C GLN A 222 -15.79 -13.63 -17.77
N VAL A 223 -15.44 -12.93 -18.85
CA VAL A 223 -16.32 -12.74 -20.03
C VAL A 223 -16.04 -13.78 -21.11
N ASP A 224 -14.77 -13.97 -21.44
CA ASP A 224 -14.34 -14.87 -22.49
C ASP A 224 -13.80 -16.18 -21.91
N ASN A 225 -14.34 -17.30 -22.36
CA ASN A 225 -13.76 -18.61 -22.09
C ASN A 225 -12.66 -18.88 -23.11
N SER A 226 -11.70 -19.73 -22.74
CA SER A 226 -10.69 -20.20 -23.68
C SER A 226 -11.38 -20.87 -24.88
N PRO A 227 -10.99 -20.58 -26.13
CA PRO A 227 -11.58 -21.20 -27.32
C PRO A 227 -11.37 -22.72 -27.37
N LEU A 228 -10.52 -23.27 -26.49
CA LEU A 228 -10.24 -24.70 -26.35
C LEU A 228 -11.09 -25.38 -25.24
N GLU A 229 -11.84 -24.61 -24.46
CA GLU A 229 -12.74 -25.18 -23.45
C GLU A 229 -14.02 -25.67 -24.11
N HIS A 230 -14.26 -26.99 -24.04
CA HIS A 230 -15.53 -27.57 -24.44
C HIS A 230 -16.62 -27.20 -23.43
N ILE A 231 -17.33 -26.10 -23.69
CA ILE A 231 -18.43 -25.64 -22.85
C ILE A 231 -19.59 -26.63 -22.97
N SER A 232 -19.78 -27.49 -21.96
CA SER A 232 -21.06 -28.17 -21.78
C SER A 232 -22.10 -27.09 -21.46
N LYS A 233 -23.07 -26.85 -22.36
CA LYS A 233 -24.16 -25.89 -22.18
C LYS A 233 -24.75 -26.01 -20.76
N ARG A 234 -24.44 -25.07 -19.87
CA ARG A 234 -25.08 -25.00 -18.56
C ARG A 234 -26.46 -24.37 -18.71
N SER A 235 -27.43 -25.01 -18.04
CA SER A 235 -28.85 -24.65 -17.99
C SER A 235 -29.06 -23.23 -17.49
N ASN A 236 -29.93 -22.52 -18.20
CA ASN A 236 -30.22 -21.10 -18.10
C ASN A 236 -31.25 -20.79 -16.98
N THR A 237 -31.03 -21.32 -15.77
CA THR A 237 -32.07 -21.36 -14.71
C THR A 237 -32.00 -20.25 -13.66
N ASP A 238 -31.04 -19.31 -13.75
CA ASP A 238 -30.86 -18.24 -12.73
C ASP A 238 -31.27 -16.82 -13.21
N ALA A 239 -32.05 -16.72 -14.29
CA ALA A 239 -32.31 -15.43 -14.96
C ALA A 239 -33.34 -14.52 -14.24
N GLN A 240 -34.17 -15.05 -13.33
CA GLN A 240 -35.31 -14.29 -12.79
C GLN A 240 -35.04 -13.52 -11.47
N LEU A 241 -33.95 -13.80 -10.76
CA LEU A 241 -33.56 -13.01 -9.56
C LEU A 241 -32.71 -11.76 -9.89
N LYS A 242 -32.23 -11.63 -11.13
CA LYS A 242 -31.22 -10.63 -11.52
C LYS A 242 -31.74 -9.23 -11.85
N SER A 243 -33.05 -9.03 -11.99
CA SER A 243 -33.55 -7.78 -12.60
C SER A 243 -33.38 -6.50 -11.75
N LYS A 244 -33.24 -6.61 -10.43
CA LYS A 244 -32.91 -5.47 -9.54
C LYS A 244 -31.40 -5.28 -9.35
N ASP A 245 -30.63 -6.36 -9.36
CA ASP A 245 -29.17 -6.33 -9.26
C ASP A 245 -28.53 -5.75 -10.53
N ASN A 246 -29.17 -5.94 -11.70
CA ASN A 246 -28.66 -5.44 -12.98
C ASN A 246 -28.35 -3.94 -12.98
N ALA A 247 -29.22 -3.08 -12.43
CA ALA A 247 -28.99 -1.63 -12.48
C ALA A 247 -27.82 -1.16 -11.58
N VAL A 248 -27.50 -1.92 -10.53
CA VAL A 248 -26.35 -1.65 -9.67
C VAL A 248 -25.08 -2.21 -10.29
N ASP A 249 -25.16 -3.40 -10.86
CA ASP A 249 -24.07 -4.03 -11.60
C ASP A 249 -23.71 -3.23 -12.88
N ASP A 250 -24.68 -2.55 -13.49
CA ASP A 250 -24.47 -1.62 -14.60
C ASP A 250 -23.68 -0.37 -14.19
N ASN A 251 -23.50 -0.09 -12.89
CA ASN A 251 -22.77 1.08 -12.40
C ASN A 251 -21.48 0.69 -11.67
N PHE A 252 -21.55 -0.28 -10.76
CA PHE A 252 -20.44 -0.73 -9.93
C PHE A 252 -19.81 -2.03 -10.44
N GLY A 253 -20.44 -2.74 -11.37
CA GLY A 253 -20.00 -4.06 -11.80
C GLY A 253 -20.35 -5.17 -10.81
N PRO A 254 -20.31 -6.44 -11.27
CA PRO A 254 -20.70 -7.60 -10.48
C PRO A 254 -19.67 -7.97 -9.40
N ASN A 255 -18.43 -7.51 -9.53
CA ASN A 255 -17.34 -7.88 -8.63
C ASN A 255 -17.24 -6.98 -7.40
N GLU A 256 -16.53 -7.47 -6.37
CA GLU A 256 -16.21 -6.71 -5.16
C GLU A 256 -15.35 -5.49 -5.49
N GLN A 257 -15.67 -4.36 -4.88
CA GLN A 257 -14.97 -3.10 -5.12
C GLN A 257 -13.70 -2.97 -4.26
N PRO A 258 -12.62 -2.37 -4.78
CA PRO A 258 -11.43 -2.11 -3.99
C PRO A 258 -11.75 -1.22 -2.78
N SER A 259 -11.19 -1.56 -1.61
CA SER A 259 -11.47 -0.85 -0.37
C SER A 259 -10.90 0.57 -0.35
N LEU A 260 -11.78 1.54 -0.12
CA LEU A 260 -11.42 2.92 0.17
C LEU A 260 -12.03 3.34 1.50
N ASP A 261 -11.20 3.68 2.48
CA ASP A 261 -11.65 3.90 3.87
C ASP A 261 -12.40 5.22 4.06
N VAL A 262 -11.97 6.27 3.35
CA VAL A 262 -12.48 7.63 3.52
C VAL A 262 -12.58 8.34 2.18
N VAL A 263 -13.72 8.99 1.93
CA VAL A 263 -13.94 9.85 0.76
C VAL A 263 -14.55 11.16 1.24
N GLU A 264 -13.96 12.27 0.83
CA GLU A 264 -14.38 13.63 1.11
C GLU A 264 -14.84 14.28 -0.20
N ILE A 265 -16.04 14.84 -0.19
CA ILE A 265 -16.67 15.46 -1.35
C ILE A 265 -17.05 16.87 -0.97
N LYS A 266 -16.47 17.85 -1.65
CA LYS A 266 -16.82 19.25 -1.51
C LYS A 266 -17.76 19.63 -2.65
N LEU A 267 -18.95 20.08 -2.31
CA LEU A 267 -19.98 20.55 -3.22
C LEU A 267 -20.07 22.07 -3.09
N ASP A 268 -19.74 22.78 -4.16
CA ASP A 268 -19.94 24.22 -4.25
C ASP A 268 -21.01 24.46 -5.33
N MET A 269 -22.26 24.67 -4.90
CA MET A 269 -23.40 24.85 -5.81
C MET A 269 -24.10 26.19 -5.58
N PRO A 270 -24.44 26.94 -6.65
CA PRO A 270 -25.28 28.14 -6.54
C PRO A 270 -26.68 27.76 -6.06
N PHE A 271 -27.28 28.63 -5.24
CA PHE A 271 -28.63 28.46 -4.76
C PHE A 271 -29.60 29.06 -5.80
N ASN A 272 -30.19 28.22 -6.65
CA ASN A 272 -31.23 28.67 -7.57
C ASN A 272 -32.54 28.86 -6.81
N THR A 273 -32.79 30.08 -6.33
CA THR A 273 -34.15 30.51 -6.01
C THR A 273 -34.88 30.78 -7.32
N SER A 274 -36.10 30.26 -7.46
CA SER A 274 -36.97 30.51 -8.62
C SER A 274 -37.52 31.94 -8.68
N ASP A 275 -36.91 32.89 -7.95
CA ASP A 275 -37.29 34.29 -7.89
C ASP A 275 -36.23 35.14 -8.61
N ASP A 276 -36.59 35.65 -9.79
CA ASP A 276 -35.76 36.46 -10.71
C ASP A 276 -35.28 37.82 -10.14
N ASN A 277 -35.53 38.11 -8.86
CA ASN A 277 -35.34 39.42 -8.24
C ASN A 277 -34.43 39.43 -7.00
N GLN A 278 -33.71 38.35 -6.70
CA GLN A 278 -32.73 38.33 -5.61
C GLN A 278 -31.30 38.56 -6.16
N PRO A 279 -30.48 39.42 -5.52
CA PRO A 279 -29.07 39.57 -5.90
C PRO A 279 -28.34 38.24 -5.66
N GLU A 280 -27.43 37.88 -6.57
CA GLU A 280 -26.58 36.67 -6.56
C GLU A 280 -26.25 36.19 -5.14
N GLU A 281 -27.02 35.23 -4.62
CA GLU A 281 -26.77 34.67 -3.31
C GLU A 281 -25.51 33.79 -3.37
N THR A 282 -24.65 33.96 -2.37
CA THR A 282 -23.38 33.24 -2.26
C THR A 282 -23.59 31.73 -2.37
N PRO A 283 -22.75 31.00 -3.13
CA PRO A 283 -22.90 29.57 -3.33
C PRO A 283 -22.90 28.82 -1.99
N ILE A 284 -23.77 27.82 -1.86
CA ILE A 284 -23.77 26.95 -0.69
C ILE A 284 -22.62 25.97 -0.86
N SER A 285 -21.61 26.13 -0.01
CA SER A 285 -20.52 25.17 0.13
C SER A 285 -20.87 24.10 1.16
N THR A 286 -20.93 22.83 0.74
CA THR A 286 -21.19 21.68 1.61
C THR A 286 -20.07 20.66 1.47
N THR A 287 -19.54 20.18 2.60
CA THR A 287 -18.56 19.08 2.61
C THR A 287 -19.19 17.80 3.18
N ILE A 288 -19.15 16.73 2.39
CA ILE A 288 -19.67 15.40 2.74
C ILE A 288 -18.47 14.46 2.94
N VAL A 289 -18.39 13.79 4.08
CA VAL A 289 -17.30 12.85 4.38
C VAL A 289 -17.86 11.46 4.65
N PHE A 290 -17.60 10.52 3.74
CA PHE A 290 -17.87 9.10 3.93
C PHE A 290 -16.69 8.43 4.65
N LYS A 291 -16.97 7.64 5.67
CA LYS A 291 -15.95 6.85 6.40
C LYS A 291 -16.47 5.43 6.64
N GLY A 292 -15.62 4.44 6.42
CA GLY A 292 -15.96 3.03 6.66
C GLY A 292 -14.78 2.12 6.33
N SER A 293 -15.01 0.80 6.39
CA SER A 293 -14.00 -0.19 5.94
C SER A 293 -13.89 -0.27 4.42
N ASN A 294 -14.98 0.01 3.70
CA ASN A 294 -15.03 0.13 2.25
C ASN A 294 -16.21 1.05 1.87
N VAL A 295 -15.91 2.31 1.58
CA VAL A 295 -16.92 3.32 1.21
C VAL A 295 -17.60 2.97 -0.10
N ILE A 296 -16.85 2.51 -1.10
CA ILE A 296 -17.37 2.23 -2.45
C ILE A 296 -18.38 1.08 -2.37
N GLU A 297 -18.01 0.00 -1.69
CA GLU A 297 -18.91 -1.14 -1.47
C GLU A 297 -20.10 -0.77 -0.56
N GLY A 298 -19.89 0.12 0.40
CA GLY A 298 -20.96 0.68 1.23
C GLY A 298 -22.01 1.41 0.39
N ILE A 299 -21.57 2.25 -0.55
CA ILE A 299 -22.46 2.97 -1.48
C ILE A 299 -23.21 1.99 -2.38
N LYS A 300 -22.52 0.99 -2.96
CA LYS A 300 -23.15 -0.10 -3.72
C LYS A 300 -24.28 -0.75 -2.92
N LYS A 301 -24.01 -1.12 -1.66
CA LYS A 301 -24.97 -1.75 -0.75
C LYS A 301 -26.14 -0.86 -0.34
N MET A 302 -25.93 0.46 -0.24
CA MET A 302 -27.03 1.40 0.04
C MET A 302 -28.06 1.40 -1.09
N VAL A 303 -27.61 1.33 -2.34
CA VAL A 303 -28.52 1.25 -3.50
C VAL A 303 -29.25 -0.09 -3.53
N THR A 304 -28.54 -1.21 -3.37
CA THR A 304 -29.17 -2.55 -3.39
C THR A 304 -30.19 -2.74 -2.27
N SER A 305 -29.95 -2.13 -1.11
CA SER A 305 -30.84 -2.20 0.05
C SER A 305 -32.00 -1.20 -0.01
N GLY A 306 -32.04 -0.33 -1.02
CA GLY A 306 -33.09 0.69 -1.19
C GLY A 306 -32.97 1.92 -0.29
N TYR A 307 -31.81 2.12 0.36
CA TYR A 307 -31.53 3.33 1.15
C TYR A 307 -31.14 4.52 0.28
N ALA A 308 -30.70 4.27 -0.95
CA ALA A 308 -30.41 5.28 -1.96
C ALA A 308 -31.16 4.98 -3.26
N VAL A 309 -31.63 6.03 -3.93
CA VAL A 309 -32.40 5.92 -5.18
C VAL A 309 -31.44 6.05 -6.37
N SER A 310 -31.55 5.12 -7.32
CA SER A 310 -30.82 5.16 -8.60
C SER A 310 -31.54 6.09 -9.61
N PRO A 311 -30.84 6.81 -10.50
CA PRO A 311 -29.38 6.83 -10.68
C PRO A 311 -28.64 7.69 -9.65
N LEU A 312 -27.49 7.20 -9.17
CA LEU A 312 -26.61 7.99 -8.33
C LEU A 312 -25.86 9.06 -9.16
N PRO A 313 -25.46 10.18 -8.55
CA PRO A 313 -24.55 11.14 -9.17
C PRO A 313 -23.28 10.48 -9.71
N LYS A 314 -22.82 10.90 -10.90
CA LYS A 314 -21.66 10.31 -11.59
C LYS A 314 -20.41 10.24 -10.72
N PHE A 315 -20.14 11.29 -9.94
CA PHE A 315 -18.98 11.33 -9.05
C PHE A 315 -19.01 10.28 -7.94
N LEU A 316 -20.19 9.77 -7.54
CA LEU A 316 -20.32 8.66 -6.59
C LEU A 316 -20.18 7.30 -7.27
N VAL A 317 -20.71 7.16 -8.48
CA VAL A 317 -20.60 5.92 -9.26
C VAL A 317 -19.13 5.69 -9.65
N GLU A 318 -18.46 6.73 -10.12
CA GLU A 318 -17.10 6.67 -10.65
C GLU A 318 -16.01 6.70 -9.57
N LEU A 319 -16.34 6.58 -8.27
CA LEU A 319 -15.33 6.62 -7.19
C LEU A 319 -14.19 5.61 -7.39
N HIS A 320 -14.52 4.40 -7.83
CA HIS A 320 -13.56 3.35 -8.14
C HIS A 320 -12.64 3.70 -9.32
N SER A 321 -13.16 4.46 -10.28
CA SER A 321 -12.44 4.89 -11.48
C SER A 321 -11.70 6.21 -11.24
N ASN A 322 -12.14 7.07 -10.33
CA ASN A 322 -11.46 8.33 -10.05
C ASN A 322 -10.24 8.11 -9.17
N SER A 323 -10.21 7.07 -8.32
CA SER A 323 -9.06 6.71 -7.50
C SER A 323 -8.52 7.88 -6.68
N LYS A 324 -9.42 8.64 -6.06
CA LYS A 324 -9.14 9.80 -5.21
C LYS A 324 -9.95 9.72 -3.92
N ASN A 325 -9.40 10.24 -2.83
CA ASN A 325 -10.14 10.44 -1.58
C ASN A 325 -10.81 11.80 -1.51
N TYR A 326 -10.45 12.76 -2.35
CA TYR A 326 -11.03 14.10 -2.36
C TYR A 326 -11.61 14.39 -3.74
N ILE A 327 -12.85 14.89 -3.77
CA ILE A 327 -13.55 15.25 -4.99
C ILE A 327 -14.18 16.62 -4.77
N GLU A 328 -13.87 17.56 -5.65
CA GLU A 328 -14.53 18.86 -5.70
C GLU A 328 -15.51 18.86 -6.88
N VAL A 329 -16.77 19.14 -6.58
CA VAL A 329 -17.84 19.25 -7.58
C VAL A 329 -18.22 20.72 -7.65
N VAL A 330 -17.82 21.35 -8.74
CA VAL A 330 -18.26 22.68 -9.14
C VAL A 330 -19.26 22.50 -10.27
N GLN A 331 -20.45 23.08 -10.13
CA GLN A 331 -21.43 23.05 -11.21
C GLN A 331 -20.87 23.84 -12.40
N GLN A 332 -20.62 23.17 -13.52
CA GLN A 332 -20.31 23.87 -14.77
C GLN A 332 -21.59 24.51 -15.28
N GLU A 333 -21.55 25.81 -15.56
CA GLU A 333 -22.56 26.47 -16.39
C GLU A 333 -22.52 25.79 -17.78
N ASP A 334 -23.65 25.23 -18.21
CA ASP A 334 -23.82 24.67 -19.56
C ASP A 334 -23.80 25.76 -20.63
#